data_AF-A0A0P1MZ56-F1
#
_entry.id   AF-A0A0P1MZ56-F1
#
_cell.length_a   1.000
_cell.length_b   1.000
_cell.length_c   1.000
_cell.angle_alpha   90.00
_cell.angle_beta   90.00
_cell.angle_gamma   90.00
#
_symmetry.space_group_name_H-M   'P 1'
#
loop_
_entity.id
_entity.type
_entity.pdbx_description
1 polymer ?
#
loop_
_entity_poly.entity_id
_entity_poly.type
_entity_poly.pdbx_seq_one_letter_code
_entity_poly.pdbx_strand_id
1 'polypeptide(L)'
;MRAKIFMLIIPILLLSCDHGLKPPETETSPTYEEPGFGGTVYFKGTWPDSIYDLRVVAFRKYPPQDIINEVIQGRAKFSETLPKRVDSTKYQVLADTGKWEYIVVALQYGSNIFSDWKAIGVYDTTPEDTIPTSIYIPYGKFLRNININCDFNNPPPQPFKISEIIGVLLLKQNQDFER
;
A
#
# COMPACT_ATOMS: atom_id res chain seq x y z
N MET A 1 -58.23 -40.17 39.89
CA MET A 1 -58.11 -39.13 38.84
C MET A 1 -57.43 -37.91 39.44
N ARG A 2 -56.10 -37.85 39.42
CA ARG A 2 -55.31 -36.70 39.90
C ARG A 2 -54.05 -36.59 39.05
N ALA A 3 -54.18 -35.89 37.94
CA ALA A 3 -53.06 -35.35 37.18
C ALA A 3 -53.68 -34.34 36.22
N LYS A 4 -53.41 -33.04 36.42
CA LYS A 4 -53.56 -31.92 35.46
C LYS A 4 -53.43 -30.56 36.17
N ILE A 5 -52.49 -30.44 37.11
CA ILE A 5 -52.04 -29.13 37.63
C ILE A 5 -50.51 -29.15 37.56
N PHE A 6 -49.97 -29.28 36.34
CA PHE A 6 -48.53 -29.14 36.11
C PHE A 6 -48.23 -28.66 34.68
N MET A 7 -49.19 -27.97 34.05
CA MET A 7 -49.07 -27.55 32.65
C MET A 7 -49.50 -26.09 32.48
N LEU A 8 -49.03 -25.20 33.37
CA LEU A 8 -49.25 -23.77 33.24
C LEU A 8 -48.14 -22.90 33.85
N ILE A 9 -46.89 -23.39 33.93
CA ILE A 9 -45.75 -22.60 34.42
C ILE A 9 -44.61 -22.50 33.38
N ILE A 10 -44.66 -23.32 32.32
CA ILE A 10 -43.62 -23.36 31.28
C ILE A 10 -43.69 -22.23 30.22
N PRO A 11 -44.83 -21.59 29.87
CA PRO A 11 -44.82 -20.58 28.82
C PRO A 11 -44.34 -19.19 29.27
N ILE A 12 -44.12 -18.95 30.58
CA ILE A 12 -43.73 -17.63 31.12
C ILE A 12 -42.20 -17.43 31.09
N LEU A 13 -41.39 -18.49 31.07
CA LEU A 13 -39.93 -18.40 31.09
C LEU A 13 -39.29 -18.11 29.72
N LEU A 14 -40.09 -18.01 28.65
CA LEU A 14 -39.59 -17.71 27.30
C LEU A 14 -39.73 -16.22 26.92
N LEU A 15 -40.26 -15.37 27.80
CA LEU A 15 -40.40 -13.93 27.58
C LEU A 15 -39.30 -13.08 28.24
N SER A 16 -38.33 -13.70 28.93
CA SER A 16 -37.28 -12.98 29.68
C SER A 16 -35.91 -12.98 29.01
N CYS A 17 -35.88 -12.96 27.68
CA CYS A 17 -34.65 -12.84 26.90
C CYS A 17 -34.74 -11.60 25.99
N ASP A 18 -35.05 -10.46 26.59
CA ASP A 18 -35.01 -9.19 25.87
C ASP A 18 -34.00 -8.26 26.54
N HIS A 19 -32.98 -7.92 25.77
CA HIS A 19 -31.92 -6.95 26.02
C HIS A 19 -30.90 -7.29 27.12
N GLY A 20 -29.91 -8.11 26.75
CA GLY A 20 -28.59 -8.03 27.37
C GLY A 20 -28.04 -6.61 27.27
N LEU A 21 -27.39 -6.15 28.35
CA LEU A 21 -26.85 -4.80 28.54
C LEU A 21 -26.12 -4.31 27.28
N LYS A 22 -26.80 -3.51 26.45
CA LYS A 22 -26.17 -2.79 25.34
C LYS A 22 -25.23 -1.78 26.00
N PRO A 23 -23.90 -1.85 25.79
CA PRO A 23 -23.00 -0.86 26.33
C PRO A 23 -23.46 0.51 25.84
N PRO A 24 -23.45 1.56 26.69
CA PRO A 24 -23.77 2.90 26.22
C PRO A 24 -22.86 3.20 25.04
N GLU A 25 -23.46 3.53 23.90
CA GLU A 25 -22.80 4.03 22.69
C GLU A 25 -22.13 5.35 23.07
N THR A 26 -20.99 5.24 23.73
CA THR A 26 -20.19 6.37 24.19
C THR A 26 -19.24 6.64 23.05
N GLU A 27 -19.48 7.75 22.39
CA GLU A 27 -18.62 8.34 21.39
C GLU A 27 -17.15 8.31 21.87
N THR A 28 -16.21 8.08 20.93
CA THR A 28 -14.76 8.33 21.04
C THR A 28 -13.84 7.28 21.71
N SER A 29 -14.04 5.98 21.46
CA SER A 29 -12.85 5.10 21.36
C SER A 29 -12.15 5.37 20.03
N PRO A 30 -10.81 5.55 19.95
CA PRO A 30 -10.15 5.66 18.67
C PRO A 30 -10.46 4.39 17.89
N THR A 31 -11.19 4.51 16.77
CA THR A 31 -11.43 3.39 15.86
C THR A 31 -10.07 2.85 15.46
N TYR A 32 -9.74 1.67 15.96
CA TYR A 32 -8.52 0.96 15.60
C TYR A 32 -8.71 0.47 14.17
N GLU A 33 -7.99 1.09 13.24
CA GLU A 33 -7.96 0.67 11.84
C GLU A 33 -6.69 -0.14 11.60
N GLU A 34 -6.78 -1.12 10.70
CA GLU A 34 -5.59 -1.79 10.19
C GLU A 34 -4.66 -0.73 9.56
N PRO A 35 -3.37 -0.67 9.96
CA PRO A 35 -2.52 0.42 9.56
C PRO A 35 -2.18 0.34 8.07
N GLY A 36 -2.12 1.51 7.43
CA GLY A 36 -1.88 1.59 6.00
C GLY A 36 -2.16 2.97 5.44
N PHE A 37 -2.21 3.04 4.12
CA PHE A 37 -2.57 4.26 3.42
C PHE A 37 -3.29 3.97 2.10
N GLY A 38 -4.05 4.94 1.62
CA GLY A 38 -4.75 4.83 0.34
C GLY A 38 -5.21 6.17 -0.21
N GLY A 39 -5.57 6.14 -1.48
CA GLY A 39 -6.01 7.31 -2.23
C GLY A 39 -6.37 6.93 -3.65
N THR A 40 -6.20 7.89 -4.55
CA THR A 40 -6.51 7.75 -5.97
C THR A 40 -5.25 8.02 -6.79
N VAL A 41 -4.95 7.12 -7.72
CA VAL A 41 -3.98 7.37 -8.78
C VAL A 41 -4.70 7.95 -9.98
N TYR A 42 -4.19 9.05 -10.52
CA TYR A 42 -4.69 9.69 -11.74
C TYR A 42 -3.66 9.51 -12.85
N PHE A 43 -4.11 9.10 -14.04
CA PHE A 43 -3.27 8.83 -15.19
C PHE A 43 -3.51 9.86 -16.29
N LYS A 44 -2.43 10.40 -16.83
CA LYS A 44 -2.43 11.40 -17.90
C LYS A 44 -1.43 11.03 -18.97
N GLY A 45 -1.77 11.36 -20.22
CA GLY A 45 -0.96 11.06 -21.39
C GLY A 45 -1.30 9.69 -21.98
N THR A 46 -0.46 9.24 -22.93
CA THR A 46 -0.69 7.98 -23.63
C THR A 46 -0.11 6.83 -22.84
N TRP A 47 -0.95 5.84 -22.52
CA TRP A 47 -0.50 4.59 -21.92
C TRP A 47 0.54 3.90 -22.82
N PRO A 48 1.62 3.33 -22.25
CA PRO A 48 2.55 2.51 -23.03
C PRO A 48 1.86 1.23 -23.51
N ASP A 49 2.34 0.70 -24.63
CA ASP A 49 1.78 -0.52 -25.23
C ASP A 49 1.94 -1.74 -24.31
N SER A 50 3.13 -1.88 -23.70
CA SER A 50 3.49 -2.99 -22.82
C SER A 50 3.32 -2.61 -21.35
N ILE A 51 2.37 -3.28 -20.69
CA ILE A 51 2.10 -3.13 -19.25
C ILE A 51 1.90 -4.52 -18.65
N TYR A 52 2.94 -5.04 -18.01
CA TYR A 52 2.92 -6.35 -17.36
C TYR A 52 2.25 -6.28 -15.98
N ASP A 53 2.61 -5.28 -15.18
CA ASP A 53 2.07 -5.04 -13.85
C ASP A 53 2.10 -3.55 -13.52
N LEU A 54 1.27 -3.14 -12.57
CA LEU A 54 1.12 -1.76 -12.14
C LEU A 54 0.71 -1.74 -10.67
N ARG A 55 1.51 -1.13 -9.79
CA ARG A 55 1.28 -1.13 -8.34
C ARG A 55 1.69 0.18 -7.70
N VAL A 56 1.08 0.52 -6.58
CA VAL A 56 1.65 1.50 -5.64
C VAL A 56 2.65 0.78 -4.75
N VAL A 57 3.84 1.35 -4.57
CA VAL A 57 4.92 0.80 -3.73
C VAL A 57 5.42 1.87 -2.78
N ALA A 58 5.62 1.51 -1.52
CA ALA A 58 6.17 2.38 -0.48
C ALA A 58 7.50 1.82 0.04
N PHE A 59 8.48 2.71 0.21
CA PHE A 59 9.80 2.41 0.77
C PHE A 59 10.06 3.26 2.02
N ARG A 60 10.85 2.71 2.93
CA ARG A 60 11.23 3.38 4.17
C ARG A 60 12.25 4.51 3.96
N LYS A 61 13.00 4.48 2.85
CA LYS A 61 14.08 5.43 2.56
C LYS A 61 14.00 5.97 1.13
N TYR A 62 14.42 7.22 0.95
CA TYR A 62 14.66 7.82 -0.36
C TYR A 62 16.11 8.33 -0.49
N PRO A 63 16.81 8.06 -1.62
CA PRO A 63 16.45 7.08 -2.63
C PRO A 63 16.60 5.64 -2.09
N PRO A 64 15.77 4.68 -2.52
CA PRO A 64 15.93 3.29 -2.13
C PRO A 64 17.27 2.76 -2.66
N GLN A 65 18.00 2.02 -1.83
CA GLN A 65 19.36 1.55 -2.17
C GLN A 65 19.34 0.19 -2.87
N ASP A 66 18.47 -0.71 -2.41
CA ASP A 66 18.37 -2.08 -2.92
C ASP A 66 16.90 -2.51 -2.98
N ILE A 67 16.24 -2.11 -4.06
CA ILE A 67 14.79 -2.29 -4.26
C ILE A 67 14.42 -3.78 -4.20
N ILE A 68 15.23 -4.64 -4.83
CA ILE A 68 14.96 -6.07 -4.90
C ILE A 68 14.98 -6.66 -3.48
N ASN A 69 16.02 -6.37 -2.70
CA ASN A 69 16.09 -6.86 -1.33
C ASN A 69 15.03 -6.23 -0.43
N GLU A 70 14.66 -4.95 -0.62
CA GLU A 70 13.55 -4.34 0.13
C GLU A 70 12.20 -5.02 -0.13
N VAL A 71 11.92 -5.42 -1.38
CA VAL A 71 10.69 -6.13 -1.74
C VAL A 71 10.72 -7.58 -1.23
N ILE A 72 11.80 -8.33 -1.48
CA ILE A 72 11.92 -9.74 -1.07
C ILE A 72 11.86 -9.89 0.45
N GLN A 73 12.47 -8.95 1.20
CA GLN A 73 12.48 -8.98 2.66
C GLN A 73 11.22 -8.35 3.27
N GLY A 74 10.22 -7.98 2.45
CA GLY A 74 8.94 -7.45 2.89
C GLY A 74 9.02 -6.07 3.57
N ARG A 75 10.14 -5.35 3.38
CA ARG A 75 10.34 -3.99 3.89
C ARG A 75 9.64 -2.95 3.04
N ALA A 76 9.60 -3.15 1.73
CA ALA A 76 8.70 -2.41 0.86
C ALA A 76 7.28 -2.96 1.02
N LYS A 77 6.29 -2.07 1.01
CA LYS A 77 4.86 -2.44 1.00
C LYS A 77 4.25 -2.03 -0.32
N PHE A 78 3.33 -2.82 -0.85
CA PHE A 78 2.74 -2.55 -2.15
C PHE A 78 1.26 -2.91 -2.20
N SER A 79 0.55 -2.29 -3.14
CA SER A 79 -0.87 -2.55 -3.39
C SER A 79 -1.08 -3.86 -4.16
N GLU A 80 -2.33 -4.29 -4.23
CA GLU A 80 -2.76 -5.16 -5.32
C GLU A 80 -2.47 -4.53 -6.69
N THR A 81 -2.48 -5.37 -7.73
CA THR A 81 -2.33 -4.89 -9.11
C THR A 81 -3.45 -3.92 -9.44
N LEU A 82 -3.08 -2.76 -9.96
CA LEU A 82 -4.01 -1.72 -10.35
C LEU A 82 -4.61 -2.00 -11.75
N PRO A 83 -5.85 -1.57 -12.01
CA PRO A 83 -6.41 -1.53 -13.35
C PRO A 83 -5.52 -0.75 -14.32
N LYS A 84 -5.41 -1.25 -15.55
CA LYS A 84 -4.60 -0.68 -16.64
C LYS A 84 -5.53 0.02 -17.62
N ARG A 85 -5.04 1.05 -18.34
CA ARG A 85 -5.80 1.77 -19.38
C ARG A 85 -7.09 2.41 -18.86
N VAL A 86 -7.00 3.02 -17.69
CA VAL A 86 -8.07 3.82 -17.07
C VAL A 86 -7.55 5.22 -16.78
N ASP A 87 -8.45 6.19 -16.59
CA ASP A 87 -8.06 7.56 -16.26
C ASP A 87 -7.70 7.72 -14.78
N SER A 88 -8.29 6.90 -13.91
CA SER A 88 -7.95 6.86 -12.49
C SER A 88 -8.34 5.54 -11.84
N THR A 89 -7.74 5.24 -10.69
CA THR A 89 -8.13 4.10 -9.86
C THR A 89 -7.86 4.38 -8.38
N LYS A 90 -8.72 3.86 -7.51
CA LYS A 90 -8.45 3.83 -6.07
C LYS A 90 -7.44 2.74 -5.77
N TYR A 91 -6.65 2.94 -4.72
CA TYR A 91 -5.70 1.95 -4.23
C TYR A 91 -5.63 1.99 -2.71
N GLN A 92 -5.12 0.89 -2.13
CA GLN A 92 -4.79 0.76 -0.72
C GLN A 92 -3.48 -0.03 -0.58
N VAL A 93 -2.70 0.31 0.43
CA VAL A 93 -1.49 -0.40 0.83
C VAL A 93 -1.55 -0.61 2.34
N LEU A 94 -1.56 -1.88 2.75
CA LEU A 94 -1.38 -2.24 4.15
C LEU A 94 0.09 -2.07 4.51
N ALA A 95 0.35 -1.26 5.54
CA ALA A 95 1.70 -0.89 5.93
C ALA A 95 1.77 -0.64 7.43
N ASP A 96 2.87 -1.05 8.04
CA ASP A 96 3.11 -0.87 9.45
C ASP A 96 3.36 0.60 9.81
N THR A 97 3.13 0.91 11.08
CA THR A 97 3.35 2.22 11.69
C THR A 97 4.76 2.75 11.40
N GLY A 98 4.87 4.07 11.26
CA GLY A 98 6.13 4.77 11.10
C GLY A 98 6.24 5.55 9.79
N LYS A 99 7.47 6.01 9.51
CA LYS A 99 7.76 6.87 8.36
C LYS A 99 7.96 6.07 7.07
N TRP A 100 7.37 6.55 5.99
CA TRP A 100 7.55 6.06 4.62
C TRP A 100 7.99 7.24 3.77
N GLU A 101 9.22 7.19 3.28
CA GLU A 101 9.88 8.34 2.62
C GLU A 101 9.63 8.40 1.13
N TYR A 102 9.21 7.29 0.52
CA TYR A 102 9.04 7.22 -0.92
C TYR A 102 7.85 6.35 -1.28
N ILE A 103 6.84 6.96 -1.89
CA ILE A 103 5.64 6.28 -2.38
C ILE A 103 5.50 6.55 -3.86
N VAL A 104 5.44 5.48 -4.65
CA VAL A 104 5.44 5.56 -6.11
C VAL A 104 4.43 4.65 -6.74
N VAL A 105 4.00 5.02 -7.94
CA VAL A 105 3.34 4.11 -8.86
C VAL A 105 4.41 3.47 -9.73
N ALA A 106 4.63 2.18 -9.56
CA ALA A 106 5.60 1.38 -10.30
C ALA A 106 4.89 0.65 -11.46
N LEU A 107 5.41 0.85 -12.68
CA LEU A 107 4.95 0.17 -13.88
C LEU A 107 6.00 -0.84 -14.34
N GLN A 108 5.59 -2.09 -14.50
CA GLN A 108 6.40 -3.12 -15.13
C GLN A 108 6.17 -3.09 -16.65
N TYR A 109 7.20 -2.77 -17.42
CA TYR A 109 7.10 -2.60 -18.87
C TYR A 109 7.60 -3.80 -19.69
N GLY A 110 8.24 -4.77 -19.03
CA GLY A 110 8.80 -5.97 -19.66
C GLY A 110 8.62 -7.23 -18.81
N SER A 111 9.00 -8.38 -19.35
CA SER A 111 8.78 -9.68 -18.69
C SER A 111 9.69 -9.94 -17.49
N ASN A 112 10.82 -9.24 -17.35
CA ASN A 112 11.74 -9.47 -16.25
C ASN A 112 11.30 -8.71 -14.99
N ILE A 113 10.71 -9.44 -14.04
CA ILE A 113 10.22 -8.91 -12.77
C ILE A 113 11.32 -8.30 -11.88
N PHE A 114 12.60 -8.55 -12.15
CA PHE A 114 13.70 -8.02 -11.35
C PHE A 114 14.29 -6.72 -11.91
N SER A 115 14.04 -6.39 -13.18
CA SER A 115 14.65 -5.24 -13.85
C SER A 115 13.69 -4.31 -14.57
N ASP A 116 12.55 -4.82 -15.04
CA ASP A 116 11.73 -4.11 -16.03
C ASP A 116 10.67 -3.22 -15.37
N TRP A 117 11.10 -2.42 -14.40
CA TRP A 117 10.25 -1.52 -13.63
C TRP A 117 10.68 -0.07 -13.77
N LYS A 118 9.71 0.84 -13.80
CA LYS A 118 9.94 2.29 -13.71
C LYS A 118 8.89 2.96 -12.83
N ALA A 119 9.27 4.03 -12.13
CA ALA A 119 8.31 4.87 -11.44
C ALA A 119 7.61 5.79 -12.46
N ILE A 120 6.28 5.80 -12.49
CA ILE A 120 5.49 6.64 -13.41
C ILE A 120 4.73 7.76 -12.68
N GLY A 121 4.78 7.75 -11.35
CA GLY A 121 4.23 8.77 -10.49
C GLY A 121 4.84 8.63 -9.09
N VAL A 122 4.91 9.75 -8.38
CA VAL A 122 5.41 9.83 -7.01
C VAL A 122 4.39 10.61 -6.18
N TYR A 123 4.14 10.15 -4.96
CA TYR A 123 3.38 10.96 -4.01
C TYR A 123 4.26 12.13 -3.60
N ASP A 124 3.80 13.34 -3.92
CA ASP A 124 4.48 14.56 -3.55
C ASP A 124 3.50 15.72 -3.41
N THR A 125 3.68 16.49 -2.35
CA THR A 125 2.86 17.67 -2.01
C THR A 125 3.61 18.97 -2.22
N THR A 126 4.92 18.91 -2.46
CA THR A 126 5.81 20.05 -2.71
C THR A 126 6.61 19.83 -4.00
N PRO A 127 5.95 19.77 -5.17
CA PRO A 127 6.57 19.40 -6.44
C PRO A 127 7.69 20.36 -6.90
N GLU A 128 7.85 21.50 -6.24
CA GLU A 128 8.96 22.44 -6.47
C GLU A 128 10.30 21.97 -5.89
N ASP A 129 10.27 21.02 -4.96
CA ASP A 129 11.47 20.37 -4.45
C ASP A 129 11.76 19.04 -5.19
N THR A 130 12.98 18.54 -5.04
CA THR A 130 13.39 17.28 -5.67
C THR A 130 13.22 16.07 -4.75
N ILE A 131 12.55 16.23 -3.61
CA ILE A 131 12.53 15.27 -2.50
C ILE A 131 11.07 14.85 -2.24
N PRO A 132 10.70 13.60 -2.54
CA PRO A 132 9.34 13.13 -2.33
C PRO A 132 8.81 13.37 -0.92
N THR A 133 7.56 13.81 -0.83
CA THR A 133 6.88 13.99 0.45
C THR A 133 6.76 12.65 1.19
N SER A 134 7.35 12.57 2.39
CA SER A 134 7.18 11.42 3.28
C SER A 134 5.82 11.42 3.97
N ILE A 135 5.28 10.23 4.27
CA ILE A 135 4.13 10.07 5.18
C ILE A 135 4.57 9.43 6.50
N TYR A 136 3.81 9.67 7.55
CA TYR A 136 3.94 8.96 8.82
C TYR A 136 2.61 8.30 9.17
N ILE A 137 2.58 6.96 9.21
CA ILE A 137 1.39 6.19 9.58
C ILE A 137 1.39 6.04 11.10
N PRO A 138 0.43 6.64 11.84
CA PRO A 138 0.33 6.46 13.28
C PRO A 138 -0.12 5.05 13.65
N TYR A 139 0.00 4.70 14.93
CA TYR A 139 -0.51 3.43 15.42
C TYR A 139 -2.04 3.34 15.29
N GLY A 140 -2.53 2.21 14.75
CA GLY A 140 -3.97 1.93 14.59
C GLY A 140 -4.71 2.87 13.64
N LYS A 141 -4.01 3.45 12.65
CA LYS A 141 -4.57 4.43 11.71
C LYS A 141 -4.31 4.06 10.25
N PHE A 142 -5.32 4.28 9.43
CA PHE A 142 -5.22 4.21 7.98
C PHE A 142 -5.26 5.62 7.38
N LEU A 143 -4.18 6.03 6.70
CA LEU A 143 -4.14 7.34 6.05
C LEU A 143 -4.96 7.34 4.77
N ARG A 144 -5.76 8.38 4.58
CA ARG A 144 -6.61 8.55 3.39
C ARG A 144 -6.11 9.75 2.60
N ASN A 145 -6.53 9.83 1.34
CA ASN A 145 -6.22 10.93 0.42
C ASN A 145 -4.74 11.06 0.06
N ILE A 146 -3.99 9.95 0.06
CA ILE A 146 -2.65 9.89 -0.52
C ILE A 146 -2.82 9.74 -2.04
N ASN A 147 -3.02 10.85 -2.73
CA ASN A 147 -3.32 10.87 -4.16
C ASN A 147 -2.04 11.04 -4.98
N ILE A 148 -1.93 10.32 -6.11
CA ILE A 148 -0.72 10.32 -6.94
C ILE A 148 -1.09 10.64 -8.38
N ASN A 149 -0.35 11.58 -9.00
CA ASN A 149 -0.49 11.90 -10.41
C ASN A 149 0.60 11.17 -11.20
N CYS A 150 0.20 10.48 -12.27
CA CYS A 150 1.08 9.82 -13.22
C CYS A 150 0.93 10.51 -14.58
N ASP A 151 1.94 11.25 -15.02
CA ASP A 151 1.99 11.82 -16.36
C ASP A 151 2.98 11.00 -17.21
N PHE A 152 2.48 10.18 -18.13
CA PHE A 152 3.33 9.34 -18.98
C PHE A 152 4.26 10.15 -19.88
N ASN A 153 3.92 11.41 -20.17
CA ASN A 153 4.74 12.31 -21.00
C ASN A 153 5.79 13.06 -20.17
N ASN A 154 5.61 13.14 -18.85
CA ASN A 154 6.53 13.79 -17.93
C ASN A 154 6.69 12.96 -16.64
N PRO A 155 7.29 11.75 -16.73
CA PRO A 155 7.46 10.88 -15.58
C PRO A 155 8.43 11.50 -14.56
N PRO A 156 8.32 11.13 -13.27
CA PRO A 156 9.25 11.62 -12.26
C PRO A 156 10.70 11.21 -12.58
N PRO A 157 11.69 12.02 -12.15
CA PRO A 157 13.09 11.62 -12.22
C PRO A 157 13.29 10.26 -11.54
N GLN A 158 13.91 9.31 -12.25
CA GLN A 158 14.14 7.97 -11.71
C GLN A 158 15.32 8.03 -10.73
N PRO A 159 15.13 7.75 -9.43
CA PRO A 159 16.22 7.75 -8.46
C PRO A 159 17.11 6.50 -8.57
N PHE A 160 16.75 5.56 -9.46
CA PHE A 160 17.48 4.33 -9.71
C PHE A 160 17.45 4.01 -11.20
N LYS A 161 18.64 3.73 -11.75
CA LYS A 161 18.77 2.91 -12.95
C LYS A 161 19.27 1.55 -12.48
N ILE A 162 18.42 0.52 -12.52
CA ILE A 162 18.81 -0.85 -12.11
C ILE A 162 20.03 -1.34 -12.91
N SER A 163 20.20 -0.85 -14.14
CA SER A 163 21.39 -1.12 -14.96
C SER A 163 22.72 -0.64 -14.35
N GLU A 164 22.72 0.37 -13.47
CA GLU A 164 23.94 0.90 -12.85
C GLU A 164 24.38 0.07 -11.63
N ILE A 165 23.46 -0.63 -10.95
CA ILE A 165 23.77 -1.49 -9.79
C ILE A 165 24.47 -2.78 -10.23
N ILE A 166 24.07 -3.38 -11.36
CA ILE A 166 24.75 -4.56 -11.91
C ILE A 166 26.14 -4.20 -12.45
N GLY A 167 26.33 -3.01 -13.02
CA GLY A 167 27.65 -2.53 -13.44
C GLY A 167 28.65 -2.47 -12.29
N VAL A 168 28.24 -1.97 -11.11
CA VAL A 168 29.10 -1.92 -9.93
C VAL A 168 29.36 -3.32 -9.33
N LEU A 169 28.37 -4.21 -9.34
CA LEU A 169 28.54 -5.57 -8.83
C LEU A 169 29.50 -6.40 -9.69
N LEU A 170 29.40 -6.29 -11.02
CA LEU A 170 30.28 -6.98 -11.97
C LEU A 170 31.71 -6.41 -11.96
N LEU A 171 31.87 -5.09 -11.79
CA LEU A 171 33.19 -4.48 -11.66
C LEU A 171 33.89 -4.90 -10.36
N LYS A 172 33.14 -5.06 -9.27
CA LYS A 172 33.70 -5.50 -7.98
C LYS A 172 34.13 -6.97 -8.01
N GLN A 173 33.38 -7.84 -8.68
CA GLN A 173 33.73 -9.25 -8.84
C GLN A 173 35.01 -9.47 -9.67
N ASN A 174 35.29 -8.61 -10.65
CA ASN A 174 36.50 -8.70 -11.46
C ASN A 174 37.74 -8.11 -10.77
N GLN A 175 37.59 -7.16 -9.83
CA GLN A 175 38.72 -6.62 -9.06
C GLN A 175 39.18 -7.53 -7.89
N ASP A 176 38.33 -8.45 -7.46
CA ASP A 176 38.67 -9.48 -6.48
C ASP A 176 39.22 -10.77 -7.14
N PHE A 177 39.18 -10.86 -8.47
CA PHE A 177 39.77 -11.98 -9.23
C PHE A 177 41.21 -11.72 -9.71
N GLU A 178 41.63 -10.44 -9.76
CA GLU A 178 43.00 -10.04 -10.11
C GLU A 178 43.89 -9.70 -8.89
N ARG A 179 43.55 -10.20 -7.69
CA ARG A 179 44.39 -10.12 -6.49
C ARG A 179 44.72 -11.48 -5.91
#